data_AF-A0A6C0AVQ2-F1
#
_entry.id   AF-A0A6C0AVQ2-F1
#
_cell.length_a   1.000
_cell.length_b   1.000
_cell.length_c   1.000
_cell.angle_alpha   90.00
_cell.angle_beta   90.00
_cell.angle_gamma   90.00
#
_symmetry.space_group_name_H-M   'P 1'
#
loop_
_entity.id
_entity.type
_entity.pdbx_description
1 polymer ?
#
loop_
_entity_poly.entity_id
_entity_poly.type
_entity_poly.pdbx_seq_one_letter_code
_entity_poly.pdbx_strand_id
1 'polypeptide(L)'
;MSKTRKNLSNNKKRTKKKSKRLIEIYKDPDTVWGKNKKLENFWHQMASGNKIILVYNDDKIKTHNMPKTRNAASKKYKEWLNDNNIKAIITSAMSVDTYESLYKRVKNKSPDEIVKNYKKYLIHEEGEKVYYL
;
A
#
# COMPACT_ATOMS: atom_id res chain seq x y z
N MET A 1 42.49 40.19 -8.81
CA MET A 1 42.42 38.71 -8.80
C MET A 1 41.34 38.27 -7.81
N SER A 2 40.18 37.83 -8.32
CA SER A 2 39.01 37.47 -7.51
C SER A 2 39.12 36.02 -7.04
N LYS A 3 39.14 35.78 -5.72
CA LYS A 3 39.07 34.43 -5.14
C LYS A 3 37.61 34.05 -4.89
N THR A 4 37.02 33.28 -5.79
CA THR A 4 35.71 32.66 -5.63
C THR A 4 35.81 31.54 -4.58
N ARG A 5 35.20 31.71 -3.40
CA ARG A 5 35.07 30.62 -2.41
C ARG A 5 33.90 29.71 -2.83
N LYS A 6 34.24 28.47 -3.21
CA LYS A 6 33.28 27.40 -3.49
C LYS A 6 32.46 27.08 -2.24
N ASN A 7 31.14 27.30 -2.29
CA ASN A 7 30.21 26.77 -1.29
C ASN A 7 30.09 25.25 -1.47
N LEU A 8 30.77 24.48 -0.61
CA LEU A 8 30.52 23.05 -0.43
C LEU A 8 29.17 22.88 0.27
N SER A 9 28.12 22.54 -0.49
CA SER A 9 26.84 22.16 0.11
C SER A 9 26.96 20.76 0.71
N ASN A 10 27.19 20.71 2.03
CA ASN A 10 27.12 19.46 2.79
C ASN A 10 25.66 19.01 2.89
N ASN A 11 25.19 18.30 1.86
CA ASN A 11 23.88 17.66 1.85
C ASN A 11 23.92 16.38 2.71
N LYS A 12 24.05 16.53 4.04
CA LYS A 12 23.91 15.41 4.99
C LYS A 12 22.48 14.90 4.89
N LYS A 13 22.30 13.73 4.27
CA LYS A 13 21.04 12.98 4.27
C LYS A 13 20.57 12.84 5.72
N ARG A 14 19.52 13.58 6.10
CA ARG A 14 18.83 13.40 7.38
C ARG A 14 18.28 11.98 7.42
N THR A 15 18.98 11.06 8.07
CA THR A 15 18.43 9.76 8.41
C THR A 15 17.32 10.01 9.42
N LYS A 16 16.06 9.93 8.98
CA LYS A 16 14.90 10.04 9.87
C LYS A 16 15.02 8.94 10.93
N LYS A 17 15.32 9.31 12.17
CA LYS A 17 15.34 8.39 13.31
C LYS A 17 13.92 7.83 13.48
N LYS A 18 13.78 6.50 13.53
CA LYS A 18 12.48 5.87 13.82
C LYS A 18 12.00 6.32 15.20
N SER A 19 10.69 6.49 15.36
CA SER A 19 10.10 6.86 16.65
C SER A 19 10.35 5.75 17.69
N LYS A 20 10.42 6.11 18.97
CA LYS A 20 10.58 5.15 20.08
C LYS A 20 9.51 4.05 20.03
N ARG A 21 8.25 4.44 19.77
CA ARG A 21 7.12 3.53 19.61
C ARG A 21 7.33 2.47 18.53
N LEU A 22 7.83 2.85 17.35
CA LEU A 22 8.12 1.87 16.29
C LEU A 22 9.25 0.92 16.69
N ILE A 23 10.26 1.43 17.41
CA ILE A 23 11.37 0.61 17.88
C ILE A 23 10.89 -0.44 18.90
N GLU A 24 10.00 -0.07 19.81
CA GLU A 24 9.37 -1.00 20.77
C GLU A 24 8.51 -2.04 20.06
N ILE A 25 7.67 -1.64 19.12
CA ILE A 25 6.83 -2.56 18.33
C ILE A 25 7.69 -3.58 17.56
N TYR A 26 8.86 -3.19 17.04
CA TYR A 26 9.76 -4.13 16.35
C TYR A 26 10.58 -5.03 17.29
N LYS A 27 10.65 -4.70 18.59
CA LYS A 27 11.36 -5.51 19.59
C LYS A 27 10.47 -6.61 20.19
N ASP A 28 9.15 -6.41 20.17
CA ASP A 28 8.18 -7.39 20.63
C ASP A 28 8.25 -8.66 19.75
N PRO A 29 8.53 -9.87 20.29
CA PRO A 29 8.58 -11.10 19.51
C PRO A 29 7.24 -11.47 18.87
N ASP A 30 6.13 -11.04 19.45
CA ASP A 30 4.77 -11.34 18.98
C ASP A 30 4.30 -10.39 17.87
N THR A 31 5.05 -9.30 17.65
CA THR A 31 4.77 -8.33 16.58
C THR A 31 4.72 -8.97 15.19
N VAL A 32 3.75 -8.58 14.37
CA VAL A 32 3.75 -8.96 12.94
C VAL A 32 4.58 -7.98 12.08
N TRP A 33 4.89 -6.82 12.64
CA TRP A 33 5.58 -5.74 11.95
C TRP A 33 7.02 -6.11 11.66
N GLY A 34 7.49 -5.83 10.44
CA GLY A 34 8.85 -6.14 10.02
C GLY A 34 9.13 -7.60 9.69
N LYS A 35 8.21 -8.54 9.99
CA LYS A 35 8.36 -9.97 9.63
C LYS A 35 8.27 -10.19 8.12
N ASN A 36 7.44 -9.41 7.41
CA ASN A 36 7.37 -9.41 5.94
C ASN A 36 7.37 -7.96 5.39
N LYS A 37 8.57 -7.38 5.25
CA LYS A 37 8.73 -5.99 4.78
C LYS A 37 8.16 -5.73 3.38
N LYS A 38 8.14 -6.73 2.50
CA LYS A 38 7.58 -6.59 1.15
C LYS A 38 6.06 -6.41 1.24
N LEU A 39 5.40 -7.22 2.07
CA LEU A 39 3.97 -7.10 2.34
C LEU A 39 3.63 -5.79 3.07
N GLU A 40 4.41 -5.41 4.09
CA GLU A 40 4.23 -4.15 4.83
C GLU A 40 4.28 -2.94 3.89
N ASN A 41 5.30 -2.87 3.03
CA ASN A 41 5.44 -1.80 2.05
C ASN A 41 4.29 -1.79 1.03
N PHE A 42 3.86 -2.98 0.60
CA PHE A 42 2.76 -3.14 -0.33
C PHE A 42 1.44 -2.64 0.28
N TRP A 43 1.12 -3.10 1.48
CA TRP A 43 -0.03 -2.64 2.26
C TRP A 43 0.02 -1.13 2.45
N HIS A 44 1.17 -0.56 2.83
CA HIS A 44 1.33 0.88 3.05
C HIS A 44 1.04 1.72 1.79
N GLN A 45 1.44 1.23 0.60
CA GLN A 45 1.13 1.92 -0.67
C GLN A 45 -0.37 2.00 -0.95
N MET A 46 -1.12 0.95 -0.61
CA MET A 46 -2.58 0.93 -0.79
C MET A 46 -3.29 1.69 0.33
N ALA A 47 -2.88 1.48 1.58
CA ALA A 47 -3.43 2.13 2.77
C ALA A 47 -3.28 3.65 2.74
N SER A 48 -2.20 4.16 2.16
CA SER A 48 -2.00 5.60 1.97
C SER A 48 -2.95 6.23 0.93
N GLY A 49 -3.73 5.41 0.21
CA GLY A 49 -4.64 5.88 -0.84
C GLY A 49 -3.92 6.38 -2.10
N ASN A 50 -2.60 6.22 -2.20
CA ASN A 50 -1.80 6.67 -3.34
C ASN A 50 -1.90 5.75 -4.55
N LYS A 51 -2.18 4.47 -4.31
CA LYS A 51 -2.28 3.45 -5.34
C LYS A 51 -3.49 2.58 -5.10
N ILE A 52 -3.97 2.02 -6.18
CA ILE A 52 -4.99 0.98 -6.19
C ILE A 52 -4.61 -0.08 -7.22
N ILE A 53 -5.08 -1.30 -7.04
CA ILE A 53 -4.94 -2.33 -8.06
C ILE A 53 -6.30 -2.61 -8.68
N LEU A 54 -6.34 -2.61 -10.00
CA LEU A 54 -7.51 -2.98 -10.78
C LEU A 54 -7.25 -4.34 -11.43
N VAL A 55 -8.22 -5.23 -11.28
CA VAL A 55 -8.31 -6.50 -11.99
C VAL A 55 -9.38 -6.32 -13.06
N TYR A 56 -8.98 -6.47 -14.32
CA TYR A 56 -9.87 -6.34 -15.47
C TYR A 56 -10.52 -7.68 -15.81
N ASN A 57 -11.59 -7.65 -16.60
CA ASN A 57 -12.32 -8.87 -17.01
C ASN A 57 -11.47 -9.85 -17.83
N ASP A 58 -10.43 -9.37 -18.51
CA ASP A 58 -9.43 -10.18 -19.21
C ASP A 58 -8.33 -10.72 -18.28
N ASP A 59 -8.57 -10.70 -16.96
CA ASP A 59 -7.66 -11.08 -15.89
C ASP A 59 -6.32 -10.31 -15.87
N LYS A 60 -6.22 -9.21 -16.63
CA LYS A 60 -5.08 -8.30 -16.50
C LYS A 60 -5.16 -7.58 -15.17
N ILE A 61 -4.03 -7.54 -14.48
CA ILE A 61 -3.88 -6.86 -13.20
C ILE A 61 -2.97 -5.66 -13.41
N LYS A 62 -3.45 -4.46 -13.06
CA LYS A 62 -2.67 -3.23 -13.17
C LYS A 62 -2.74 -2.40 -11.89
N THR A 63 -1.60 -1.85 -11.52
CA THR A 63 -1.52 -0.85 -10.44
C THR A 63 -1.71 0.54 -11.03
N HIS A 64 -2.64 1.31 -10.48
CA HIS A 64 -2.92 2.68 -10.88
C HIS A 64 -2.59 3.64 -9.74
N ASN A 65 -1.97 4.78 -10.10
CA ASN A 65 -1.78 5.87 -9.17
C ASN A 65 -3.10 6.64 -9.01
N MET A 66 -3.42 6.99 -7.77
CA MET A 66 -4.55 7.83 -7.45
C MET A 66 -4.20 9.31 -7.66
N PRO A 67 -5.17 10.13 -8.10
CA PRO A 67 -5.02 11.58 -8.10
C PRO A 67 -4.66 12.11 -6.71
N LYS A 68 -3.79 13.11 -6.65
CA LYS A 68 -3.34 13.70 -5.37
C LYS A 68 -4.44 14.49 -4.64
N THR A 69 -5.40 15.03 -5.38
CA THR A 69 -6.49 15.83 -4.81
C THR A 69 -7.67 14.93 -4.46
N ARG A 70 -8.22 15.12 -3.25
CA ARG A 70 -9.32 14.29 -2.71
C ARG A 70 -10.52 14.22 -3.66
N ASN A 71 -10.90 15.35 -4.27
CA ASN A 71 -12.06 15.40 -5.17
C ASN A 71 -11.82 14.60 -6.46
N ALA A 72 -10.64 14.73 -7.07
CA ALA A 72 -10.30 13.95 -8.26
C ALA A 72 -10.14 12.46 -7.94
N ALA A 73 -9.57 12.13 -6.78
CA ALA A 73 -9.48 10.76 -6.29
C ALA A 73 -10.86 10.12 -6.13
N SER A 74 -11.79 10.81 -5.43
CA SER A 74 -13.16 10.33 -5.25
C SER A 74 -13.89 10.17 -6.59
N LYS A 75 -13.77 11.14 -7.51
CA LYS A 75 -14.35 11.05 -8.85
C LYS A 75 -13.82 9.84 -9.62
N LYS A 76 -12.50 9.67 -9.66
CA LYS A 76 -11.86 8.57 -10.39
C LYS A 76 -12.16 7.19 -9.78
N TYR A 77 -12.26 7.13 -8.46
CA TYR A 77 -12.68 5.91 -7.77
C TYR A 77 -14.12 5.53 -8.15
N LYS A 78 -15.04 6.50 -8.19
CA LYS A 78 -16.42 6.27 -8.66
C LYS A 78 -16.48 5.85 -10.13
N GLU A 79 -15.65 6.43 -11.00
CA GLU A 79 -15.53 6.01 -12.39
C GLU A 79 -15.15 4.53 -12.48
N TRP A 80 -14.16 4.07 -11.71
CA TRP A 80 -13.79 2.66 -11.67
C TRP A 80 -14.87 1.77 -11.04
N LEU A 81 -15.58 2.25 -10.02
CA LEU A 81 -16.70 1.53 -9.42
C LEU A 81 -17.84 1.30 -10.43
N ASN A 82 -18.03 2.21 -11.39
CA ASN A 82 -19.08 2.10 -12.39
C ASN A 82 -18.60 1.47 -13.72
N ASP A 83 -17.31 1.21 -13.87
CA ASP A 83 -16.76 0.58 -15.08
C ASP A 83 -17.00 -0.94 -15.09
N ASN A 84 -17.74 -1.41 -16.09
CA ASN A 84 -18.07 -2.82 -16.29
C ASN A 84 -16.88 -3.68 -16.73
N ASN A 85 -15.79 -3.07 -17.20
CA ASN A 85 -14.56 -3.79 -17.57
C ASN A 85 -13.70 -4.17 -16.36
N ILE A 86 -14.00 -3.60 -15.19
CA ILE A 86 -13.27 -3.84 -13.94
C ILE A 86 -14.00 -4.91 -13.15
N LYS A 87 -13.32 -6.06 -13.02
CA LYS A 87 -13.76 -7.23 -12.27
C LYS A 87 -13.55 -7.06 -10.76
N ALA A 88 -12.43 -6.46 -10.36
CA ALA A 88 -12.14 -6.19 -8.95
C ALA A 88 -11.25 -4.96 -8.74
N ILE A 89 -11.41 -4.34 -7.59
CA ILE A 89 -10.68 -3.19 -7.12
C ILE A 89 -10.05 -3.56 -5.78
N ILE A 90 -8.72 -3.66 -5.71
CA ILE A 90 -8.00 -4.02 -4.49
C ILE A 90 -7.45 -2.74 -3.85
N THR A 91 -7.82 -2.51 -2.59
CA THR A 91 -7.44 -1.34 -1.78
C THR A 91 -7.20 -1.73 -0.32
N SER A 92 -6.86 -0.76 0.54
CA SER A 92 -6.70 -1.00 1.98
C SER A 92 -7.11 0.21 2.80
N ALA A 93 -7.61 -0.04 4.01
CA ALA A 93 -7.73 0.96 5.05
C ALA A 93 -6.37 1.23 5.70
N MET A 94 -6.19 2.45 6.23
CA MET A 94 -5.02 2.84 7.00
C MET A 94 -5.23 2.54 8.50
N SER A 95 -5.32 1.25 8.84
CA SER A 95 -5.41 0.78 10.23
C SER A 95 -4.35 -0.28 10.53
N VAL A 96 -3.81 -0.25 11.75
CA VAL A 96 -2.87 -1.26 12.26
C VAL A 96 -3.53 -2.64 12.17
N ASP A 97 -4.76 -2.75 12.64
CA ASP A 97 -5.52 -4.00 12.68
C ASP A 97 -5.73 -4.60 11.28
N THR A 98 -5.87 -3.74 10.26
CA THR A 98 -5.95 -4.17 8.86
C THR A 98 -4.69 -4.92 8.44
N TYR A 99 -3.51 -4.36 8.72
CA TYR A 99 -2.25 -5.04 8.39
C TYR A 99 -2.06 -6.32 9.21
N GLU A 100 -2.40 -6.32 10.49
CA GLU A 100 -2.24 -7.52 11.32
C GLU A 100 -3.16 -8.64 10.87
N SER A 101 -4.41 -8.31 10.53
CA SER A 101 -5.39 -9.23 9.96
C SER A 101 -4.91 -9.80 8.62
N LEU A 102 -4.42 -8.94 7.72
CA LEU A 102 -3.79 -9.37 6.46
C LEU A 102 -2.63 -10.33 6.72
N TYR A 103 -1.69 -9.96 7.58
CA TYR A 103 -0.51 -10.78 7.88
C TYR A 103 -0.90 -12.13 8.47
N LYS A 104 -1.90 -12.21 9.35
CA LYS A 104 -2.39 -13.48 9.90
C LYS A 104 -2.92 -14.41 8.81
N ARG A 105 -3.60 -13.87 7.79
CA ARG A 105 -4.12 -14.63 6.62
C ARG A 105 -3.02 -15.10 5.68
N VAL A 106 -2.09 -14.21 5.32
CA VAL A 106 -1.14 -14.46 4.20
C VAL A 106 0.26 -14.83 4.67
N LYS A 107 0.64 -14.46 5.90
CA LYS A 107 1.95 -14.68 6.52
C LYS A 107 3.09 -14.17 5.63
N ASN A 108 3.94 -15.09 5.16
CA ASN A 108 5.14 -14.80 4.38
C ASN A 108 4.91 -14.76 2.86
N LYS A 109 3.66 -14.80 2.39
CA LYS A 109 3.35 -14.72 0.95
C LYS A 109 3.80 -13.40 0.35
N SER A 110 4.11 -13.44 -0.94
CA SER A 110 4.48 -12.24 -1.69
C SER A 110 3.23 -11.43 -2.06
N PRO A 111 3.34 -10.10 -2.22
CA PRO A 111 2.26 -9.27 -2.75
C PRO A 111 1.68 -9.81 -4.07
N ASP A 112 2.53 -10.28 -4.98
CA ASP A 112 2.10 -10.80 -6.28
C ASP A 112 1.25 -12.07 -6.15
N GLU A 113 1.64 -12.98 -5.25
CA GLU A 113 0.85 -14.18 -4.97
C GLU A 113 -0.51 -13.84 -4.36
N ILE A 114 -0.55 -12.84 -3.47
CA ILE A 114 -1.77 -12.36 -2.83
C ILE A 114 -2.72 -11.76 -3.86
N VAL A 115 -2.21 -10.88 -4.72
CA VAL A 115 -3.00 -10.21 -5.76
C VAL A 115 -3.49 -11.20 -6.81
N LYS A 116 -2.67 -12.17 -7.21
CA LYS A 116 -3.07 -13.22 -8.17
C LYS A 116 -4.20 -14.09 -7.61
N ASN A 117 -4.21 -14.35 -6.31
CA ASN A 117 -5.20 -15.17 -5.63
C ASN A 117 -6.10 -14.34 -4.70
N TYR A 118 -6.42 -13.11 -5.10
CA TYR A 118 -7.05 -12.12 -4.23
C TYR A 118 -8.35 -12.61 -3.58
N LYS A 119 -9.18 -13.37 -4.32
CA LYS A 119 -10.43 -13.95 -3.79
C LYS A 119 -10.23 -14.91 -2.61
N LYS A 120 -9.05 -15.53 -2.50
CA LYS A 120 -8.74 -16.47 -1.40
C LYS A 120 -8.23 -15.76 -0.15
N TYR A 121 -7.55 -14.63 -0.32
CA TYR A 121 -6.78 -14.00 0.75
C TYR A 121 -7.36 -12.68 1.25
N LEU A 122 -8.15 -12.00 0.42
CA LEU A 122 -8.66 -10.66 0.70
C LEU A 122 -10.12 -10.70 1.16
N ILE A 123 -10.47 -9.73 2.00
CA ILE A 123 -11.85 -9.56 2.46
C ILE A 123 -12.62 -8.81 1.38
N HIS A 124 -13.85 -9.22 1.11
CA HIS A 124 -14.78 -8.48 0.27
C HIS A 124 -16.19 -8.64 0.82
N GLU A 125 -17.06 -7.67 0.50
CA GLU A 125 -18.49 -7.80 0.73
C GLU A 125 -19.14 -8.49 -0.48
N GLU A 126 -20.11 -9.38 -0.21
CA GLU A 126 -20.77 -10.14 -1.26
C GLU A 126 -21.56 -9.21 -2.20
N GLY A 127 -21.36 -9.36 -3.50
CA GLY A 127 -21.93 -8.48 -4.51
C GLY A 127 -21.09 -7.23 -4.80
N GLU A 128 -20.04 -6.94 -4.01
CA GLU A 128 -19.12 -5.84 -4.29
C GLU A 128 -17.89 -6.30 -5.10
N LYS A 129 -17.38 -5.40 -5.94
CA LYS A 129 -16.12 -5.60 -6.64
C LYS A 129 -14.90 -5.08 -5.87
N VAL A 130 -15.08 -4.59 -4.64
CA VAL A 130 -14.00 -4.04 -3.82
C VAL A 130 -13.45 -5.11 -2.88
N TYR A 131 -12.12 -5.26 -2.88
CA TYR A 131 -11.39 -6.20 -2.06
C TYR A 131 -10.41 -5.42 -1.17
N TYR A 132 -10.37 -5.80 0.10
CA TYR A 132 -9.54 -5.17 1.12
C TYR A 132 -8.39 -6.11 1.52
N LEU A 133 -7.18 -5.53 1.57
CA LEU A 133 -6.00 -6.19 2.11
C LEU A 133 -6.23 -6.65 3.56
#